data_AF-A0A7V9DEU7-F1
#
_entry.id   AF-A0A7V9DEU7-F1
#
_cell.length_a   1.000
_cell.length_b   1.000
_cell.length_c   1.000
_cell.angle_alpha   90.00
_cell.angle_beta   90.00
_cell.angle_gamma   90.00
#
_symmetry.space_group_name_H-M   'P 1'
#
loop_
_entity.id
_entity.type
_entity.pdbx_description
1 polymer ?
#
loop_
_entity_poly.entity_id
_entity_poly.type
_entity_poly.pdbx_seq_one_letter_code
_entity_poly.pdbx_strand_id
1 'polypeptide(L)'
;MSNEQEPSADFEFDEDFDDEFADFEEFDADIDNVVVRTAILEKQNMVALLCIKSAPVGAAICRIDPRETSPAVQLYDDPSAALLWFTRSLSTSKRNGWNVVYDGLPLQG
;
A
#
# COMPACT_ATOMS: atom_id res chain seq x y z
N MET A 1 29.73 -32.32 20.27
CA MET A 1 28.86 -31.76 21.32
C MET A 1 29.41 -30.36 21.58
N SER A 2 28.79 -29.24 21.24
CA SER A 2 27.51 -28.97 20.60
C SER A 2 27.65 -27.69 19.77
N ASN A 3 26.78 -27.57 18.79
CA ASN A 3 26.68 -26.50 17.82
C ASN A 3 25.87 -25.36 18.46
N GLU A 4 26.44 -24.17 18.62
CA GLU A 4 25.68 -22.96 19.01
C GLU A 4 26.17 -21.80 18.15
N GLN A 5 25.54 -21.68 16.98
CA GLN A 5 25.67 -20.54 16.09
C GLN A 5 24.50 -19.61 16.37
N GLU A 6 24.75 -18.50 17.06
CA GLU A 6 23.82 -17.37 17.08
C GLU A 6 24.18 -16.40 15.95
N PRO A 7 23.28 -16.13 15.00
CA PRO A 7 23.41 -14.96 14.14
C PRO A 7 22.74 -13.77 14.86
N SER A 8 23.54 -12.88 15.46
CA SER A 8 23.11 -11.51 15.71
C SER A 8 23.06 -10.80 14.36
N ALA A 9 21.86 -10.74 13.77
CA ALA A 9 21.61 -9.94 12.58
C ALA A 9 21.52 -8.48 13.01
N ASP A 10 22.66 -7.78 13.00
CA ASP A 10 22.70 -6.33 13.02
C ASP A 10 22.09 -5.81 11.71
N PHE A 11 20.81 -5.49 11.76
CA PHE A 11 20.12 -4.74 10.72
C PHE A 11 20.52 -3.27 10.85
N GLU A 12 21.59 -2.88 10.17
CA GLU A 12 21.89 -1.47 9.91
C GLU A 12 20.86 -0.96 8.89
N PHE A 13 20.00 -0.04 9.32
CA PHE A 13 19.13 0.74 8.44
C PHE A 13 20.02 1.77 7.73
N ASP A 14 20.16 1.69 6.41
CA ASP A 14 20.75 2.76 5.60
C ASP A 14 19.90 4.03 5.74
N GLU A 15 20.50 5.11 6.24
CA GLU A 15 19.90 6.43 6.48
C GLU A 15 19.48 7.17 5.19
N ASP A 16 19.73 6.59 4.02
CA ASP A 16 19.43 7.18 2.69
C ASP A 16 17.97 7.02 2.24
N PHE A 17 17.09 6.38 3.04
CA PHE A 17 15.68 6.18 2.67
C PHE A 17 14.75 7.35 3.05
N ASP A 18 15.24 8.30 3.86
CA ASP A 18 14.42 9.37 4.42
C ASP A 18 14.34 10.62 3.52
N ASP A 19 15.34 10.86 2.66
CA ASP A 19 15.42 12.10 1.84
C ASP A 19 14.48 12.11 0.62
N GLU A 20 13.96 10.97 0.16
CA GLU A 20 13.06 10.91 -1.00
C GLU A 20 11.57 11.16 -0.64
N PHE A 21 11.26 11.28 0.66
CA PHE A 21 9.89 11.53 1.17
C PHE A 21 9.63 12.98 1.59
N ALA A 22 10.66 13.82 1.69
CA ALA A 22 10.55 15.18 2.22
C ALA A 22 9.80 16.16 1.29
N ASP A 23 9.71 15.88 -0.01
CA ASP A 23 9.15 16.80 -1.02
C ASP A 23 7.63 16.64 -1.28
N PHE A 24 6.92 15.84 -0.48
CA PHE A 24 5.47 15.59 -0.66
C PHE A 24 4.55 16.43 0.26
N GLU A 25 5.09 17.25 1.16
CA GLU A 25 4.31 17.94 2.19
C GLU A 25 4.07 19.43 1.91
N GLU A 26 3.33 19.75 0.84
CA GLU A 26 2.52 20.98 0.84
C GLU A 26 1.31 20.82 -0.12
N PHE A 27 0.29 20.10 0.33
CA PHE A 27 -1.03 20.09 -0.32
C PHE A 27 -2.10 20.41 0.74
N ASP A 28 -2.73 21.58 0.58
CA ASP A 28 -3.78 22.23 1.37
C ASP A 28 -4.46 21.35 2.45
N ALA A 29 -4.08 21.59 3.70
CA ALA A 29 -4.92 21.31 4.85
C ALA A 29 -6.03 22.38 4.90
N ASP A 30 -7.31 21.99 4.81
CA ASP A 30 -8.33 22.49 5.76
C ASP A 30 -9.81 22.13 5.49
N ILE A 31 -10.18 21.35 4.45
CA ILE A 31 -11.56 20.80 4.32
C ILE A 31 -11.60 19.29 3.93
N ASP A 32 -10.46 18.69 3.55
CA ASP A 32 -10.46 17.65 2.50
C ASP A 32 -9.69 16.33 2.80
N ASN A 33 -9.55 15.93 4.08
CA ASN A 33 -8.79 14.72 4.51
C ASN A 33 -9.45 13.35 4.19
N VAL A 34 -10.20 13.26 3.09
CA VAL A 34 -10.73 12.00 2.56
C VAL A 34 -9.88 11.59 1.37
N VAL A 35 -8.98 10.62 1.56
CA VAL A 35 -8.22 10.06 0.44
C VAL A 35 -9.01 8.92 -0.17
N VAL A 36 -9.31 9.00 -1.47
CA VAL A 36 -9.84 7.87 -2.21
C VAL A 36 -8.94 7.59 -3.40
N ARG A 37 -8.43 6.37 -3.47
CA ARG A 37 -7.50 5.96 -4.51
C ARG A 37 -7.76 4.54 -4.94
N THR A 38 -7.67 4.30 -6.23
CA THR A 38 -7.92 3.03 -6.89
C THR A 38 -6.75 2.70 -7.79
N ALA A 39 -6.21 1.51 -7.64
CA ALA A 39 -5.21 0.95 -8.52
C ALA A 39 -5.73 -0.32 -9.18
N ILE A 40 -5.54 -0.42 -10.48
CA ILE A 40 -5.77 -1.64 -11.25
C ILE A 40 -4.42 -2.24 -11.57
N LEU A 41 -4.28 -3.52 -11.25
CA LEU A 41 -3.09 -4.30 -11.50
C LEU A 41 -3.38 -5.39 -12.52
N GLU A 42 -2.44 -5.64 -13.42
CA GLU A 42 -2.52 -6.67 -14.43
C GLU A 42 -1.31 -7.60 -14.31
N LYS A 43 -1.54 -8.91 -14.43
CA LYS A 43 -0.48 -9.90 -14.56
C LYS A 43 -0.95 -11.04 -15.45
N GLN A 44 -0.30 -11.21 -16.60
CA GLN A 44 -0.69 -12.22 -17.60
C GLN A 44 -2.16 -12.02 -18.02
N ASN A 45 -3.05 -12.98 -17.77
CA ASN A 45 -4.47 -12.91 -18.08
C ASN A 45 -5.33 -12.64 -16.82
N MET A 46 -4.74 -11.99 -15.81
CA MET A 46 -5.39 -11.68 -14.53
C MET A 46 -5.42 -10.18 -14.29
N VAL A 47 -6.55 -9.69 -13.77
CA VAL A 47 -6.73 -8.31 -13.33
C VAL A 47 -7.09 -8.32 -11.85
N ALA A 48 -6.39 -7.50 -11.07
CA ALA A 48 -6.64 -7.29 -9.65
C ALA A 48 -6.95 -5.81 -9.37
N LEU A 49 -7.72 -5.57 -8.31
CA LEU A 49 -8.06 -4.24 -7.81
C LEU A 49 -7.46 -4.06 -6.43
N LEU A 50 -6.87 -2.91 -6.19
CA LEU A 50 -6.49 -2.45 -4.86
C LEU A 50 -7.01 -1.02 -4.69
N CYS A 51 -7.83 -0.78 -3.68
CA CYS A 51 -8.33 0.56 -3.40
C CYS A 51 -8.24 0.90 -1.92
N ILE A 52 -8.16 2.19 -1.64
CA ILE A 52 -8.19 2.76 -0.30
C ILE A 52 -9.22 3.87 -0.25
N LYS A 53 -9.93 3.92 0.88
CA LYS A 53 -10.71 5.07 1.30
C LYS A 53 -10.29 5.42 2.73
N SER A 54 -9.77 6.63 2.94
CA SER A 54 -9.49 7.17 4.26
C SER A 54 -10.43 8.33 4.58
N ALA A 55 -10.64 8.56 5.86
CA ALA A 55 -11.32 9.71 6.44
C ALA A 55 -10.64 10.05 7.77
N PRO A 56 -10.90 11.20 8.39
CA PRO A 56 -10.25 11.58 9.66
C PRO A 56 -10.42 10.58 10.81
N VAL A 57 -11.47 9.75 10.78
CA VAL A 57 -11.81 8.80 11.84
C VAL A 57 -11.40 7.35 11.55
N GLY A 58 -10.76 7.09 10.39
CA GLY A 58 -10.32 5.76 10.02
C GLY A 58 -10.24 5.54 8.51
N ALA A 59 -9.83 4.35 8.12
CA ALA A 59 -9.64 3.99 6.73
C ALA A 59 -9.95 2.53 6.44
N ALA A 60 -10.13 2.22 5.15
CA ALA A 60 -10.33 0.87 4.67
C ALA A 60 -9.51 0.65 3.39
N ILE A 61 -8.81 -0.48 3.33
CA ILE A 61 -8.20 -1.00 2.11
C ILE A 61 -9.06 -2.16 1.63
N CYS A 62 -9.44 -2.16 0.36
CA CYS A 62 -10.13 -3.27 -0.28
C CYS A 62 -9.27 -3.83 -1.42
N ARG A 63 -9.19 -5.16 -1.47
CA ARG A 63 -8.44 -5.91 -2.47
C ARG A 63 -9.37 -6.91 -3.14
N ILE A 64 -9.35 -6.91 -4.47
CA ILE A 64 -9.95 -7.95 -5.30
C ILE A 64 -8.79 -8.63 -6.02
N ASP A 65 -8.48 -9.86 -5.62
CA ASP A 65 -7.47 -10.69 -6.26
C ASP A 65 -8.17 -11.86 -6.95
N PRO A 66 -7.98 -12.06 -8.27
CA PRO A 66 -8.68 -13.11 -9.01
C PRO A 66 -8.29 -14.53 -8.58
N ARG A 67 -7.24 -14.67 -7.76
CA ARG A 67 -6.81 -15.95 -7.17
C ARG A 67 -7.58 -16.31 -5.90
N GLU A 68 -8.21 -15.31 -5.28
CA GLU A 68 -9.00 -15.46 -4.05
C GLU A 68 -10.49 -15.58 -4.40
N THR A 69 -11.25 -16.35 -3.62
CA THR A 69 -12.68 -16.58 -3.90
C THR A 69 -13.55 -15.35 -3.61
N SER A 70 -13.10 -14.45 -2.73
CA SER A 70 -13.86 -13.28 -2.30
C SER A 70 -12.97 -12.05 -2.12
N PRO A 71 -13.51 -10.84 -2.29
CA PRO A 71 -12.81 -9.61 -1.92
C PRO A 71 -12.39 -9.61 -0.45
N ALA A 72 -11.24 -9.00 -0.17
CA ALA A 72 -10.75 -8.81 1.19
C ALA A 72 -10.79 -7.32 1.54
N VAL A 73 -11.32 -7.00 2.72
CA VAL A 73 -11.35 -5.63 3.26
C VAL A 73 -10.63 -5.61 4.60
N GLN A 74 -9.71 -4.68 4.75
CA GLN A 74 -9.02 -4.43 6.01
C GLN A 74 -9.31 -3.01 6.48
N LEU A 75 -9.80 -2.91 7.72
CA LEU A 75 -10.10 -1.65 8.38
C LEU A 75 -8.91 -1.20 9.22
N TYR A 76 -8.74 0.11 9.31
CA TYR A 76 -7.69 0.77 10.07
C TYR A 76 -8.30 1.92 10.87
N ASP A 77 -7.93 2.01 12.14
CA ASP A 77 -8.29 3.15 12.99
C ASP A 77 -7.44 4.38 12.66
N ASP A 78 -6.18 4.16 12.23
CA ASP A 78 -5.25 5.21 11.79
C ASP A 78 -5.22 5.33 10.24
N PRO A 79 -5.69 6.45 9.67
CA PRO A 79 -5.62 6.74 8.24
C PRO A 79 -4.21 6.72 7.66
N SER A 80 -3.21 7.20 8.40
CA SER A 80 -1.82 7.31 7.94
C SER A 80 -1.20 5.92 7.80
N ALA A 81 -1.43 5.03 8.77
CA ALA A 81 -1.04 3.63 8.67
C ALA A 81 -1.68 2.94 7.45
N ALA A 82 -2.95 3.20 7.16
CA ALA A 82 -3.61 2.63 5.99
C ALA A 82 -2.97 3.09 4.68
N LEU A 83 -2.66 4.38 4.55
CA LEU A 83 -1.97 4.92 3.37
C LEU A 83 -0.58 4.28 3.18
N LEU A 84 0.19 4.15 4.27
CA LEU A 84 1.48 3.47 4.24
C LEU A 84 1.35 2.02 3.76
N TRP A 85 0.38 1.27 4.30
CA TRP A 85 0.14 -0.13 3.91
C TRP A 85 -0.38 -0.27 2.48
N PHE A 86 -1.21 0.65 2.01
CA PHE A 86 -1.64 0.71 0.62
C PHE A 86 -0.43 0.89 -0.33
N THR A 87 0.44 1.85 -0.05
CA THR A 87 1.66 2.10 -0.84
C THR A 87 2.60 0.90 -0.81
N ARG A 88 2.84 0.29 0.37
CA ARG A 88 3.64 -0.93 0.49
C ARG A 88 3.04 -2.10 -0.28
N SER A 89 1.72 -2.25 -0.28
CA SER A 89 1.00 -3.29 -1.03
C SER A 89 1.16 -3.12 -2.54
N LEU A 90 1.10 -1.88 -3.05
CA LEU A 90 1.38 -1.57 -4.45
C LEU A 90 2.83 -1.88 -4.83
N SER A 91 3.80 -1.37 -4.06
CA SER A 91 5.22 -1.60 -4.32
C SER A 91 5.58 -3.09 -4.29
N THR A 92 5.01 -3.84 -3.34
CA THR A 92 5.18 -5.30 -3.26
C THR A 92 4.55 -6.01 -4.45
N SER A 93 3.36 -5.58 -4.89
CA SER A 93 2.70 -6.15 -6.06
C SER A 93 3.53 -5.93 -7.33
N LYS A 94 4.08 -4.72 -7.52
CA LYS A 94 5.02 -4.40 -8.61
C LYS A 94 6.24 -5.32 -8.59
N ARG A 95 6.90 -5.47 -7.43
CA ARG A 95 8.04 -6.37 -7.25
C ARG A 95 7.69 -7.84 -7.57
N ASN A 96 6.45 -8.24 -7.28
CA ASN A 96 5.94 -9.57 -7.58
C ASN A 96 5.47 -9.75 -9.05
N GLY A 97 5.80 -8.80 -9.93
CA GLY A 97 5.54 -8.88 -11.36
C GLY A 97 4.11 -8.52 -11.77
N TRP A 98 3.37 -7.79 -10.93
CA TRP A 98 2.13 -7.14 -11.36
C TRP A 98 2.46 -5.79 -12.01
N ASN A 99 1.86 -5.53 -13.16
CA ASN A 99 1.90 -4.22 -13.81
C ASN A 99 0.77 -3.35 -13.26
N VAL A 100 1.04 -2.08 -12.95
CA VAL A 100 -0.02 -1.13 -12.56
C VAL A 100 -0.49 -0.40 -13.81
N VAL A 101 -1.70 -0.69 -14.26
CA VAL A 101 -2.30 -0.12 -15.48
C VAL A 101 -3.15 1.11 -15.20
N TYR A 102 -3.59 1.27 -13.96
CA TYR A 102 -4.28 2.48 -13.48
C TYR A 102 -3.91 2.71 -12.02
N ASP A 103 -3.73 3.97 -11.65
CA ASP A 103 -3.53 4.41 -10.27
C ASP A 103 -4.01 5.86 -10.14
N GLY A 104 -5.15 6.06 -9.49
CA GLY A 104 -5.78 7.37 -9.43
C GLY A 104 -7.12 7.37 -8.69
N LEU A 105 -7.98 8.32 -9.06
CA LEU A 105 -9.32 8.46 -8.47
C LEU A 105 -10.21 7.24 -8.77
N PRO A 106 -11.31 7.04 -8.03
CA PRO A 106 -12.27 5.99 -8.35
C PRO A 106 -12.78 6.08 -9.79
N LEU A 107 -12.80 4.94 -10.48
CA LEU A 107 -13.36 4.84 -11.82
C LEU A 107 -14.89 4.91 -11.76
N GLN A 108 -15.48 5.74 -12.62
CA GLN A 108 -16.92 5.83 -12.81
C GLN A 108 -17.27 5.21 -14.16
N GLY A 109 -18.29 4.36 -14.20
CA GLY A 109 -18.76 3.67 -15.39
C GLY A 109 -20.26 3.47 -15.37
#